data_AF-A0A6G4X2U9-F1
#
_entry.id   AF-A0A6G4X2U9-F1
#
_cell.length_a   1.000
_cell.length_b   1.000
_cell.length_c   1.000
_cell.angle_alpha   90.00
_cell.angle_beta   90.00
_cell.angle_gamma   90.00
#
_symmetry.space_group_name_H-M   'P 1'
#
loop_
_entity.id
_entity.type
_entity.pdbx_description
1 polymer ?
#
loop_
_entity_poly.entity_id
_entity_poly.type
_entity_poly.pdbx_seq_one_letter_code
_entity_poly.pdbx_strand_id
1 'polypeptide(L)'
;MRLRLRGRGLGPRLGLRWVHLLQGGALLMPYFLLMTVVLGVTGRKVQPFGGPMDGQFLAYGLSLPLVAATALFPFIRTLEATTARALCCLPDGVLVAEPAESWAAKRRTAVWFTLHAGLGALVSGATLAIPPMAGVLIALPFSGWLQDNDWGWGHSSGGVLLWTSPLLGLAMLAALTLCAYGVGALLAHWAPTLLGPTPADRLAAAERRTAELASRNRLARELHDSVGHALSAVGLQASAARRLLDSARDADRAFVRGALAAIEDTSRSAVAELDSVLGVLRGGADAAGGGAG
;
A
#
# COMPACT_ATOMS: atom_id res chain seq x y z
N MET A 1 -1.71 11.80 13.48
CA MET A 1 -0.61 11.22 14.29
C MET A 1 0.68 11.14 13.46
N ARG A 2 1.43 12.25 13.32
CA ARG A 2 2.69 12.33 12.56
C ARG A 2 3.89 12.16 13.49
N LEU A 3 4.23 10.91 13.84
CA LEU A 3 5.40 10.63 14.69
C LEU A 3 6.63 10.26 13.85
N ARG A 4 7.54 11.23 13.75
CA ARG A 4 9.01 11.10 13.81
C ARG A 4 9.59 9.76 13.30
N LEU A 5 9.75 9.63 11.97
CA LEU A 5 10.59 8.59 11.35
C LEU A 5 11.99 9.10 10.96
N ARG A 6 12.40 10.27 11.49
CA ARG A 6 13.69 10.90 11.19
C ARG A 6 14.71 10.49 12.25
N GLY A 7 15.13 9.22 12.24
CA GLY A 7 16.22 8.78 13.13
C GLY A 7 16.28 7.31 13.54
N ARG A 8 15.56 6.38 12.89
CA ARG A 8 15.84 4.95 13.13
C ARG A 8 17.18 4.60 12.50
N GLY A 9 18.17 4.25 13.34
CA GLY A 9 19.45 3.71 12.92
C GLY A 9 19.29 2.50 11.99
N LEU A 10 20.40 2.07 11.39
CA LEU A 10 20.41 0.93 10.46
C LEU A 10 19.81 -0.35 11.06
N GLY A 11 19.99 -0.59 12.37
CA GLY A 11 19.50 -1.79 13.07
C GLY A 11 17.98 -2.01 13.01
N PRO A 12 17.14 -1.07 13.50
CA PRO A 12 15.68 -1.21 13.45
C PRO A 12 15.11 -1.41 12.03
N ARG A 13 15.73 -0.80 11.01
CA ARG A 13 15.30 -0.97 9.61
C ARG A 13 15.62 -2.36 9.08
N LEU A 14 16.74 -2.93 9.49
CA LEU A 14 17.16 -4.28 9.12
C LEU A 14 16.21 -5.33 9.72
N GLY A 15 15.82 -5.16 10.99
CA GLY A 15 14.85 -6.02 11.65
C GLY A 15 13.48 -6.03 10.95
N LEU A 16 12.96 -4.86 10.57
CA LEU A 16 11.66 -4.77 9.87
C LEU A 16 11.67 -5.43 8.48
N ARG A 17 12.77 -5.27 7.72
CA ARG A 17 12.92 -5.94 6.42
C ARG A 17 13.05 -7.45 6.56
N TRP A 18 13.71 -7.92 7.61
CA TRP A 18 13.76 -9.35 7.91
C TRP A 18 12.37 -9.90 8.27
N VAL A 19 11.58 -9.18 9.07
CA VAL A 19 10.18 -9.54 9.37
C VAL A 19 9.34 -9.59 8.09
N HIS A 20 9.56 -8.67 7.14
CA HIS A 20 8.90 -8.73 5.83
C HIS A 20 9.20 -10.05 5.11
N LEU A 21 10.47 -10.48 5.07
CA LEU A 21 10.86 -11.75 4.47
C LEU A 21 10.23 -12.96 5.16
N LEU A 22 10.15 -12.95 6.49
CA LEU A 22 9.46 -13.99 7.27
C LEU A 22 7.98 -14.07 6.91
N GLN A 23 7.32 -12.92 6.74
CA GLN A 23 5.93 -12.87 6.29
C GLN A 23 5.78 -13.48 4.88
N GLY A 24 6.66 -13.15 3.94
CA GLY A 24 6.69 -13.77 2.61
C GLY A 24 6.86 -15.29 2.66
N GLY A 25 7.76 -15.79 3.51
CA GLY A 25 7.94 -17.23 3.72
C GLY A 25 6.71 -17.91 4.30
N ALA A 26 6.05 -17.28 5.28
CA ALA A 26 4.81 -17.78 5.86
C ALA A 26 3.66 -17.82 4.84
N LEU A 27 3.57 -16.85 3.93
CA LEU A 27 2.58 -16.81 2.86
C LEU A 27 2.77 -17.95 1.85
N LEU A 28 4.01 -18.39 1.59
CA LEU A 28 4.30 -19.50 0.67
C LEU A 28 3.93 -20.88 1.25
N MET A 29 4.00 -21.04 2.58
CA MET A 29 3.85 -22.34 3.26
C MET A 29 2.63 -23.17 2.83
N PRO A 30 1.39 -22.66 2.81
CA PRO A 30 0.23 -23.46 2.41
C PRO A 30 0.33 -23.98 0.97
N TYR A 31 0.92 -23.21 0.06
CA TYR A 31 1.12 -23.63 -1.33
C TYR A 31 2.22 -24.68 -1.46
N PHE A 32 3.31 -24.51 -0.71
CA PHE A 32 4.39 -25.48 -0.63
C PHE A 32 3.89 -26.83 -0.09
N LEU A 33 3.18 -26.81 1.04
CA LEU A 33 2.60 -28.01 1.65
C LEU A 33 1.63 -28.71 0.69
N LEU A 34 0.75 -27.95 0.02
CA LEU A 34 -0.13 -28.50 -1.01
C LEU A 34 0.67 -29.23 -2.10
N MET A 35 1.75 -28.62 -2.60
CA MET A 35 2.59 -29.25 -3.63
C MET A 35 3.35 -30.48 -3.14
N THR A 36 3.77 -30.51 -1.87
CA THR A 36 4.36 -31.74 -1.29
C THR A 36 3.34 -32.88 -1.24
N VAL A 37 2.07 -32.60 -0.93
CA VAL A 37 0.99 -33.60 -0.93
C VAL A 37 0.70 -34.09 -2.35
N VAL A 38 0.58 -33.18 -3.32
CA VAL A 38 0.35 -33.52 -4.74
C VAL A 38 1.47 -34.40 -5.30
N LEU A 39 2.73 -34.06 -5.01
CA LEU A 39 3.88 -34.88 -5.42
C LEU A 39 3.90 -36.23 -4.69
N GLY A 40 3.51 -36.26 -3.42
CA GLY A 40 3.30 -37.49 -2.65
C GLY A 40 2.33 -38.46 -3.32
N VAL A 41 1.18 -37.96 -3.78
CA VAL A 41 0.13 -38.76 -4.45
C VAL A 41 0.59 -39.30 -5.80
N THR A 42 1.49 -38.61 -6.50
CA THR A 42 2.04 -39.06 -7.80
C THR A 42 3.18 -40.08 -7.67
N GLY A 43 3.44 -40.58 -6.45
CA GLY A 43 4.43 -41.63 -6.17
C GLY A 43 5.83 -41.12 -5.85
N ARG A 44 6.05 -39.79 -5.80
CA ARG A 44 7.30 -39.21 -5.31
C ARG A 44 7.27 -39.10 -3.79
N LYS A 45 8.23 -39.72 -3.10
CA LYS A 45 8.40 -39.57 -1.64
C LYS A 45 8.96 -38.19 -1.30
N VAL A 46 8.10 -37.18 -1.23
CA VAL A 46 8.46 -35.83 -0.80
C VAL A 46 8.08 -35.66 0.67
N GLN A 47 9.04 -35.73 1.57
CA GLN A 47 8.84 -35.40 2.98
C GLN A 47 9.18 -33.93 3.22
N PRO A 48 8.22 -33.10 3.66
CA PRO A 48 8.51 -31.73 4.04
C PRO A 48 9.49 -31.73 5.22
N PHE A 49 10.56 -30.94 5.12
CA PHE A 49 11.55 -30.74 6.20
C PHE A 49 12.35 -31.98 6.62
N GLY A 50 12.67 -32.88 5.68
CA GLY A 50 13.53 -34.04 5.97
C GLY A 50 13.75 -35.00 4.80
N GLY A 51 12.97 -34.87 3.72
CA GLY A 51 13.17 -35.65 2.50
C GLY A 51 14.33 -35.14 1.63
N PRO A 52 14.62 -35.82 0.51
CA PRO A 52 15.67 -35.40 -0.42
C PRO A 52 15.36 -34.01 -1.00
N MET A 53 16.42 -33.21 -1.19
CA MET A 53 16.31 -31.78 -1.52
C MET A 53 15.64 -31.54 -2.88
N ASP A 54 15.82 -32.44 -3.85
CA ASP A 54 15.24 -32.37 -5.19
C ASP A 54 13.71 -32.31 -5.15
N GLY A 55 13.07 -33.14 -4.34
CA GLY A 55 11.62 -33.15 -4.15
C GLY A 55 11.10 -31.86 -3.50
N GLN A 56 11.86 -31.30 -2.55
CA GLN A 56 11.50 -30.05 -1.88
C GLN A 56 11.61 -28.85 -2.84
N PHE A 57 12.71 -28.74 -3.60
CA PHE A 57 12.88 -27.67 -4.59
C PHE A 57 11.86 -27.76 -5.72
N LEU A 58 11.46 -28.97 -6.12
CA LEU A 58 10.38 -29.15 -7.07
C LEU A 58 9.04 -28.67 -6.51
N ALA A 59 8.69 -29.06 -5.27
CA ALA A 59 7.46 -28.61 -4.62
C ALA A 59 7.43 -27.07 -4.48
N TYR A 60 8.56 -26.48 -4.08
CA TYR A 60 8.75 -25.03 -4.05
C TYR A 60 8.53 -24.40 -5.43
N GLY A 61 9.18 -24.89 -6.48
CA GLY A 61 9.04 -24.34 -7.84
C GLY A 61 7.61 -24.44 -8.37
N LEU A 62 6.93 -25.56 -8.11
CA LEU A 62 5.53 -25.77 -8.50
C LEU A 62 4.53 -24.93 -7.68
N SER A 63 4.92 -24.44 -6.51
CA SER A 63 4.08 -23.55 -5.69
C SER A 63 4.04 -22.10 -6.21
N LEU A 64 5.11 -21.64 -6.89
CA LEU A 64 5.23 -20.24 -7.33
C LEU A 64 4.14 -19.81 -8.34
N PRO A 65 3.72 -20.64 -9.32
CA PRO A 65 2.59 -20.32 -10.18
C PRO A 65 1.25 -20.20 -9.45
N LEU A 66 1.02 -21.01 -8.41
CA LEU A 66 -0.21 -20.91 -7.60
C LEU A 66 -0.24 -19.59 -6.83
N VAL A 67 0.90 -19.20 -6.27
CA VAL A 67 1.10 -17.91 -5.59
C VAL A 67 0.88 -16.75 -6.57
N ALA A 68 1.42 -16.85 -7.79
CA ALA A 68 1.18 -15.86 -8.83
C ALA A 68 -0.31 -15.75 -9.21
N ALA A 69 -1.02 -16.88 -9.25
CA ALA A 69 -2.45 -16.92 -9.56
C ALA A 69 -3.29 -16.26 -8.46
N THR A 70 -2.96 -16.44 -7.18
CA THR A 70 -3.70 -15.79 -6.08
C THR A 70 -3.46 -14.28 -6.04
N ALA A 71 -2.33 -13.79 -6.54
CA ALA A 71 -2.08 -12.36 -6.68
C ALA A 71 -2.90 -11.66 -7.78
N LEU A 72 -3.70 -12.41 -8.57
CA LEU A 72 -4.63 -11.82 -9.53
C LEU A 72 -5.87 -11.20 -8.85
N PHE A 73 -6.14 -11.55 -7.58
CA PHE A 73 -7.21 -10.92 -6.80
C PHE A 73 -6.86 -9.45 -6.51
N PRO A 74 -7.71 -8.47 -6.87
CA PRO A 74 -7.38 -7.05 -6.81
C PRO A 74 -6.91 -6.56 -5.43
N PHE A 75 -7.46 -7.13 -4.36
CA PHE A 75 -7.17 -6.79 -2.97
C PHE A 75 -5.74 -7.13 -2.53
N ILE A 76 -5.06 -8.09 -3.18
CA ILE A 76 -3.69 -8.49 -2.80
C ILE A 76 -2.72 -7.32 -2.95
N ARG A 77 -2.92 -6.45 -3.95
CA ARG A 77 -2.12 -5.24 -4.13
C ARG A 77 -2.20 -4.32 -2.91
N THR A 78 -3.40 -4.14 -2.34
CA THR A 78 -3.61 -3.30 -1.17
C THR A 78 -2.91 -3.85 0.06
N LEU A 79 -3.01 -5.16 0.33
CA LEU A 79 -2.30 -5.81 1.43
C LEU A 79 -0.78 -5.71 1.28
N GLU A 80 -0.26 -6.04 0.11
CA GLU A 80 1.19 -6.01 -0.15
C GLU A 80 1.74 -4.59 -0.12
N ALA A 81 1.01 -3.60 -0.62
CA ALA A 81 1.42 -2.21 -0.57
C ALA A 81 1.40 -1.63 0.86
N THR A 82 0.48 -2.07 1.72
CA THR A 82 0.46 -1.65 3.13
C THR A 82 1.60 -2.29 3.92
N THR A 83 1.81 -3.60 3.77
CA THR A 83 2.88 -4.34 4.46
C THR A 83 4.26 -3.90 3.99
N ALA A 84 4.50 -3.80 2.67
CA ALA A 84 5.77 -3.33 2.12
C ALA A 84 6.07 -1.90 2.56
N ARG A 85 5.07 -1.01 2.61
CA ARG A 85 5.28 0.36 3.13
C ARG A 85 5.71 0.35 4.58
N ALA A 86 5.00 -0.38 5.43
CA ALA A 86 5.27 -0.44 6.87
C ALA A 86 6.62 -1.09 7.18
N LEU A 87 6.93 -2.22 6.55
CA LEU A 87 8.10 -3.05 6.88
C LEU A 87 9.36 -2.66 6.09
N CYS A 88 9.24 -2.17 4.86
CA CYS A 88 10.39 -1.65 4.09
C CYS A 88 10.68 -0.16 4.38
N CYS A 89 9.87 0.49 5.21
CA CYS A 89 9.99 1.91 5.60
C CYS A 89 9.95 2.87 4.38
N LEU A 90 9.02 2.64 3.45
CA LEU A 90 8.88 3.46 2.25
C LEU A 90 8.08 4.74 2.53
N PRO A 91 8.38 5.86 1.87
CA PRO A 91 7.62 7.11 2.02
C PRO A 91 6.16 6.96 1.58
N ASP A 92 5.29 7.78 2.17
CA ASP A 92 3.88 7.87 1.77
C ASP A 92 3.74 8.34 0.31
N GLY A 93 2.75 7.80 -0.40
CA GLY A 93 2.45 8.14 -1.79
C GLY A 93 3.31 7.43 -2.85
N VAL A 94 4.35 6.68 -2.45
CA VAL A 94 5.18 5.89 -3.39
C VAL A 94 4.43 4.66 -3.91
N LEU A 95 3.65 4.02 -3.03
CA LEU A 95 2.88 2.82 -3.36
C LEU A 95 1.39 3.15 -3.44
N VAL A 96 0.68 2.47 -4.34
CA VAL A 96 -0.77 2.59 -4.48
C VAL A 96 -1.43 1.49 -3.65
N ALA A 97 -2.26 1.90 -2.68
CA ALA A 97 -3.04 0.98 -1.83
C ALA A 97 -4.47 0.76 -2.37
N GLU A 98 -4.77 1.19 -3.60
CA GLU A 98 -6.03 0.84 -4.27
C GLU A 98 -5.95 -0.56 -4.91
N PRO A 99 -7.09 -1.28 -4.99
CA PRO A 99 -7.15 -2.58 -5.64
C PRO A 99 -6.64 -2.56 -7.09
N ALA A 100 -6.02 -3.66 -7.52
CA ALA A 100 -5.55 -3.81 -8.89
C ALA A 100 -6.70 -4.09 -9.87
N GLU A 101 -7.32 -3.03 -10.41
CA GLU A 101 -8.40 -3.17 -11.41
C GLU A 101 -7.87 -3.55 -12.80
N SER A 102 -6.78 -2.89 -13.23
CA SER A 102 -6.21 -3.13 -14.57
C SER A 102 -5.39 -4.42 -14.64
N TRP A 103 -5.38 -5.05 -15.83
CA TRP A 103 -4.59 -6.26 -16.06
C TRP A 103 -3.08 -6.02 -15.85
N ALA A 104 -2.59 -4.84 -16.22
CA ALA A 104 -1.22 -4.42 -15.98
C ALA A 104 -0.89 -4.34 -14.48
N ALA A 105 -1.81 -3.81 -13.66
CA ALA A 105 -1.67 -3.79 -12.20
C ALA A 105 -1.66 -5.21 -11.62
N LYS A 106 -2.56 -6.09 -12.08
CA LYS A 106 -2.64 -7.49 -11.64
C LYS A 106 -1.34 -8.24 -11.94
N ARG A 107 -0.80 -8.12 -13.16
CA ARG A 107 0.50 -8.72 -13.51
C ARG A 107 1.65 -8.24 -12.63
N ARG A 108 1.78 -6.91 -12.44
CA ARG A 108 2.87 -6.34 -11.62
C ARG A 108 2.74 -6.76 -10.16
N THR A 109 1.51 -6.83 -9.66
CA THR A 109 1.21 -7.35 -8.31
C THR A 109 1.56 -8.84 -8.20
N ALA A 110 1.25 -9.64 -9.22
CA ALA A 110 1.63 -11.05 -9.26
C ALA A 110 3.14 -11.25 -9.27
N VAL A 111 3.88 -10.50 -10.08
CA VAL A 111 5.35 -10.52 -10.08
C VAL A 111 5.89 -10.14 -8.71
N TRP A 112 5.38 -9.06 -8.09
CA TRP A 112 5.77 -8.66 -6.75
C TRP A 112 5.51 -9.76 -5.72
N PHE A 113 4.30 -10.28 -5.67
CA PHE A 113 3.86 -11.26 -4.68
C PHE A 113 4.67 -12.55 -4.78
N THR A 114 4.91 -13.04 -6.00
CA THR A 114 5.77 -14.22 -6.23
C THR A 114 7.21 -13.96 -5.81
N LEU A 115 7.77 -12.78 -6.10
CA LEU A 115 9.13 -12.42 -5.65
C LEU A 115 9.22 -12.34 -4.12
N HIS A 116 8.28 -11.65 -3.48
CA HIS A 116 8.23 -11.49 -2.03
C HIS A 116 8.06 -12.85 -1.33
N ALA A 117 7.08 -13.66 -1.75
CA ALA A 117 6.83 -14.97 -1.16
C ALA A 117 7.97 -15.97 -1.43
N GLY A 118 8.49 -16.02 -2.67
CA GLY A 118 9.57 -16.93 -3.04
C GLY A 118 10.89 -16.62 -2.34
N LEU A 119 11.37 -15.37 -2.45
CA LEU A 119 12.60 -14.94 -1.78
C LEU A 119 12.44 -14.99 -0.25
N GLY A 120 11.27 -14.61 0.26
CA GLY A 120 10.93 -14.71 1.67
C GLY A 120 11.00 -16.14 2.20
N ALA A 121 10.50 -17.13 1.44
CA ALA A 121 10.56 -18.53 1.83
C ALA A 121 11.99 -19.08 1.85
N LEU A 122 12.83 -18.73 0.88
CA LEU A 122 14.25 -19.13 0.87
C LEU A 122 14.99 -18.57 2.08
N VAL A 123 14.82 -17.28 2.38
CA VAL A 123 15.45 -16.64 3.55
C VAL A 123 14.88 -17.18 4.85
N SER A 124 13.58 -17.44 4.93
CA SER A 124 12.94 -18.03 6.12
C SER A 124 13.42 -19.46 6.37
N GLY A 125 13.51 -20.29 5.32
CA GLY A 125 14.07 -21.64 5.40
C GLY A 125 15.53 -21.64 5.86
N ALA A 126 16.34 -20.73 5.29
CA ALA A 126 17.72 -20.53 5.73
C ALA A 126 17.80 -20.04 7.19
N THR A 127 16.89 -19.15 7.61
CA THR A 127 16.78 -18.66 8.99
C THR A 127 16.39 -19.77 9.97
N LEU A 128 15.62 -20.76 9.52
CA LEU A 128 15.25 -21.92 10.34
C LEU A 128 16.39 -22.95 10.44
N ALA A 129 17.10 -23.22 9.33
CA ALA A 129 18.09 -24.28 9.24
C ALA A 129 19.50 -23.87 9.69
N ILE A 130 19.94 -22.65 9.36
CA ILE A 130 21.34 -22.22 9.58
C ILE A 130 21.67 -22.00 11.06
N PRO A 131 20.86 -21.32 11.89
CA PRO A 131 21.22 -21.08 13.30
C PRO A 131 21.48 -22.34 14.13
N PRO A 132 20.61 -23.39 14.11
CA PRO A 132 20.92 -24.62 14.85
C PRO A 132 22.18 -25.29 14.29
N MET A 133 22.37 -25.26 12.97
CA MET A 133 23.55 -25.83 12.33
C MET A 133 24.85 -25.12 12.73
N ALA A 134 24.83 -23.78 12.73
CA ALA A 134 25.94 -22.97 13.19
C ALA A 134 26.23 -23.22 14.68
N GLY A 135 25.19 -23.39 15.50
CA GLY A 135 25.34 -23.77 16.92
C GLY A 135 26.05 -25.10 17.10
N VAL A 136 25.67 -26.12 16.33
CA VAL A 136 26.36 -27.43 16.29
C VAL A 136 27.84 -27.24 15.92
N LEU A 137 28.13 -26.53 14.83
CA LEU A 137 29.51 -26.29 14.37
C LEU A 137 30.36 -25.50 15.38
N ILE A 138 29.78 -24.53 16.08
CA ILE A 138 30.47 -23.75 17.11
C ILE A 138 30.76 -24.59 18.36
N ALA A 139 29.82 -25.45 18.75
CA ALA A 139 29.94 -26.30 19.94
C ALA A 139 30.76 -27.58 19.70
N LEU A 140 30.92 -28.00 18.43
CA LEU A 140 31.56 -29.25 18.03
C LEU A 140 32.94 -29.50 18.68
N PRO A 141 33.90 -28.55 18.71
CA PRO A 141 35.22 -28.81 19.30
C PRO A 141 35.19 -28.93 20.83
N PHE A 142 34.11 -28.48 21.49
CA PHE A 142 34.01 -28.39 22.95
C PHE A 142 33.20 -29.53 23.58
N SER A 143 32.57 -30.41 22.79
CA SER A 143 31.65 -31.42 23.30
C SER A 143 31.91 -32.79 22.69
N GLY A 144 32.30 -33.76 23.53
CA GLY A 144 32.51 -35.15 23.12
C GLY A 144 31.23 -35.80 22.58
N TRP A 145 30.07 -35.54 23.19
CA TRP A 145 28.79 -36.06 22.70
C TRP A 145 28.49 -35.65 21.25
N LEU A 146 28.82 -34.41 20.89
CA LEU A 146 28.66 -33.88 19.54
C LEU A 146 29.64 -34.53 18.54
N GLN A 147 30.84 -34.89 19.00
CA GLN A 147 31.90 -35.53 18.20
C GLN A 147 31.62 -37.01 17.95
N ASP A 148 31.02 -37.69 18.92
CA ASP A 148 30.69 -39.12 18.84
C ASP A 148 29.43 -39.38 18.00
N ASN A 149 28.61 -38.35 17.76
CA ASN A 149 27.37 -38.47 17.00
C ASN A 149 27.62 -38.41 15.49
N ASP A 150 27.07 -39.37 14.73
CA ASP A 150 27.15 -39.36 13.27
C ASP A 150 26.02 -38.50 12.69
N TRP A 151 26.36 -37.31 12.21
CA TRP A 151 25.38 -36.45 11.55
C TRP A 151 25.28 -36.67 10.03
N GLY A 152 25.93 -37.68 9.47
CA GLY A 152 25.77 -38.11 8.08
C GLY A 152 26.50 -37.26 7.03
N TRP A 153 27.30 -36.29 7.46
CA TRP A 153 28.06 -35.35 6.63
C TRP A 153 29.58 -35.47 6.81
N GLY A 154 30.05 -36.62 7.31
CA GLY A 154 31.47 -37.01 7.31
C GLY A 154 32.40 -36.03 8.03
N HIS A 155 32.19 -35.81 9.33
CA HIS A 155 33.02 -34.89 10.12
C HIS A 155 34.20 -35.64 10.75
N SER A 156 35.40 -35.05 10.70
CA SER A 156 36.56 -35.62 11.40
C SER A 156 36.53 -35.22 12.88
N SER A 157 36.47 -36.20 13.78
CA SER A 157 36.52 -36.00 15.23
C SER A 157 37.90 -35.56 15.76
N GLY A 158 38.90 -35.37 14.88
CA GLY A 158 40.24 -34.91 15.25
C GLY A 158 40.90 -34.04 14.18
N GLY A 159 41.95 -33.32 14.58
CA GLY A 159 42.80 -32.51 13.69
C GLY A 159 42.36 -31.06 13.52
N VAL A 160 43.04 -30.34 12.62
CA VAL A 160 42.82 -28.91 12.35
C VAL A 160 41.39 -28.61 11.89
N LEU A 161 40.77 -29.53 11.15
CA LEU A 161 39.43 -29.37 10.60
C LEU A 161 38.36 -29.20 11.70
N LEU A 162 38.48 -29.92 12.83
CA LEU A 162 37.60 -29.77 13.99
C LEU A 162 37.66 -28.34 14.56
N TRP A 163 38.87 -27.78 14.70
CA TRP A 163 39.07 -26.43 15.25
C TRP A 163 38.67 -25.31 14.29
N THR A 164 38.53 -25.59 12.99
CA THR A 164 37.98 -24.62 12.02
C THR A 164 36.45 -24.55 12.01
N SER A 165 35.75 -25.52 12.63
CA SER A 165 34.28 -25.58 12.60
C SER A 165 33.57 -24.37 13.23
N PRO A 166 34.04 -23.73 14.33
CA PRO A 166 33.37 -22.53 14.84
C PRO A 166 33.46 -21.33 13.89
N LEU A 167 34.58 -21.20 13.17
CA LEU A 167 34.74 -20.15 12.16
C LEU A 167 33.75 -20.34 11.02
N LEU A 168 33.51 -21.59 10.59
CA LEU A 168 32.51 -21.90 9.59
C LEU A 168 31.09 -21.59 10.09
N GLY A 169 30.76 -21.96 11.34
CA GLY A 169 29.46 -21.62 11.95
C GLY A 169 29.21 -20.11 12.03
N LEU A 170 30.21 -19.34 12.47
CA LEU A 170 30.14 -17.88 12.48
C LEU A 170 30.01 -17.29 11.06
N ALA A 171 30.74 -17.85 10.08
CA ALA A 171 30.65 -17.44 8.69
C ALA A 171 29.25 -17.70 8.10
N MET A 172 28.60 -18.82 8.45
CA MET A 172 27.22 -19.12 8.03
C MET A 172 26.22 -18.11 8.61
N LEU A 173 26.35 -17.73 9.89
CA LEU A 173 25.51 -16.69 10.51
C LEU A 173 25.72 -15.32 9.86
N ALA A 174 26.97 -14.96 9.57
CA ALA A 174 27.30 -13.73 8.85
C ALA A 174 26.73 -13.74 7.42
N ALA A 175 26.83 -14.86 6.70
CA ALA A 175 26.26 -15.03 5.38
C ALA A 175 24.72 -14.93 5.39
N LEU A 176 24.05 -15.55 6.37
CA LEU A 176 22.60 -15.45 6.54
C LEU A 176 22.16 -14.00 6.77
N THR A 177 22.81 -13.29 7.69
CA THR A 177 22.47 -11.89 8.00
C THR A 177 22.70 -10.96 6.80
N LEU A 178 23.79 -11.14 6.07
CA LEU A 178 24.08 -10.38 4.85
C LEU A 178 23.08 -10.70 3.73
N CYS A 179 22.72 -11.97 3.56
CA CYS A 179 21.73 -12.41 2.58
C CYS A 179 20.34 -11.83 2.90
N ALA A 180 19.87 -11.95 4.14
CA ALA A 180 18.60 -11.39 4.58
C ALA A 180 18.56 -9.86 4.39
N TYR A 181 19.66 -9.16 4.70
CA TYR A 181 19.79 -7.73 4.43
C TYR A 181 19.72 -7.41 2.94
N GLY A 182 20.51 -8.10 2.11
CA GLY A 182 20.58 -7.89 0.68
C GLY A 182 19.25 -8.14 -0.03
N VAL A 183 18.59 -9.25 0.28
CA VAL A 183 17.28 -9.61 -0.27
C VAL A 183 16.20 -8.63 0.20
N GLY A 184 16.19 -8.24 1.48
CA GLY A 184 15.25 -7.26 1.99
C GLY A 184 15.45 -5.86 1.38
N ALA A 185 16.70 -5.47 1.12
CA ALA A 185 17.02 -4.23 0.41
C ALA A 185 16.62 -4.30 -1.08
N LEU A 186 16.81 -5.45 -1.72
CA LEU A 186 16.38 -5.70 -3.09
C LEU A 186 14.85 -5.56 -3.19
N LEU A 187 14.08 -6.25 -2.35
CA LEU A 187 12.61 -6.12 -2.33
C LEU A 187 12.18 -4.67 -2.10
N ALA A 188 12.80 -3.96 -1.16
CA ALA A 188 12.50 -2.55 -0.93
C ALA A 188 12.78 -1.66 -2.16
N HIS A 189 13.80 -2.00 -2.97
CA HIS A 189 14.13 -1.30 -4.20
C HIS A 189 13.11 -1.55 -5.33
N TRP A 190 12.59 -2.78 -5.44
CA TRP A 190 11.61 -3.16 -6.47
C TRP A 190 10.15 -2.87 -6.10
N ALA A 191 9.85 -2.59 -4.82
CA ALA A 191 8.49 -2.28 -4.39
C ALA A 191 7.86 -1.07 -5.13
N PRO A 192 8.55 0.09 -5.32
CA PRO A 192 7.98 1.22 -6.05
C PRO A 192 7.71 0.90 -7.52
N THR A 193 8.58 0.11 -8.17
CA THR A 193 8.44 -0.24 -9.59
C THR A 193 7.36 -1.28 -9.84
N LEU A 194 7.04 -2.15 -8.87
CA LEU A 194 6.02 -3.18 -9.03
C LEU A 194 4.66 -2.80 -8.42
N LEU A 195 4.63 -2.14 -7.26
CA LEU A 195 3.38 -1.74 -6.57
C LEU A 195 3.00 -0.26 -6.77
N GLY A 196 3.88 0.56 -7.32
CA GLY A 196 3.59 1.96 -7.64
C GLY A 196 2.55 2.15 -8.75
N PRO A 197 2.12 3.40 -9.01
CA PRO A 197 1.00 3.70 -9.90
C PRO A 197 1.28 3.26 -11.34
N THR A 198 0.33 2.51 -11.92
CA THR A 198 0.32 2.13 -13.33
C THR A 198 -0.15 3.31 -14.22
N PRO A 199 0.09 3.27 -15.54
CA PRO A 199 -0.50 4.25 -16.45
C PRO A 199 -2.03 4.35 -16.35
N ALA A 200 -2.70 3.20 -16.15
CA ALA A 200 -4.14 3.15 -15.93
C ALA A 200 -4.56 3.85 -14.62
N ASP A 201 -3.81 3.65 -13.53
CA ASP A 201 -4.06 4.35 -12.26
C ASP A 201 -3.88 5.87 -12.43
N ARG A 202 -2.87 6.29 -13.20
CA ARG A 202 -2.61 7.71 -13.48
C ARG A 202 -3.71 8.33 -14.34
N LEU A 203 -4.22 7.60 -15.33
CA LEU A 203 -5.32 8.03 -16.18
C LEU A 203 -6.61 8.15 -15.35
N ALA A 204 -6.97 7.13 -14.57
CA ALA A 204 -8.14 7.20 -13.69
C ALA A 204 -8.04 8.36 -12.69
N ALA A 205 -6.85 8.61 -12.13
CA ALA A 205 -6.62 9.76 -11.26
C ALA A 205 -6.68 11.11 -12.00
N ALA A 206 -6.36 11.16 -13.29
CA ALA A 206 -6.53 12.35 -14.12
C ALA A 206 -8.01 12.59 -14.45
N GLU A 207 -8.75 11.54 -14.82
CA GLU A 207 -10.18 11.58 -15.11
C GLU A 207 -11.00 12.04 -13.90
N ARG A 208 -10.72 11.48 -12.71
CA ARG A 208 -11.34 11.92 -11.45
C ARG A 208 -11.11 13.41 -11.20
N ARG A 209 -9.88 13.90 -11.41
CA ARG A 209 -9.54 15.32 -11.27
C ARG A 209 -10.25 16.20 -12.31
N THR A 210 -10.35 15.75 -13.56
CA THR A 210 -11.09 16.50 -14.59
C THR A 210 -12.58 16.55 -14.30
N ALA A 211 -13.16 15.46 -13.79
CA ALA A 211 -14.57 15.41 -13.41
C ALA A 211 -14.86 16.33 -12.21
N GLU A 212 -13.97 16.38 -11.21
CA GLU A 212 -14.06 17.30 -10.08
C GLU A 212 -13.99 18.76 -10.53
N LEU A 213 -13.03 19.10 -11.40
CA LEU A 213 -12.89 20.45 -11.96
C LEU A 213 -14.10 20.84 -12.82
N ALA A 214 -14.62 19.92 -13.64
CA ALA A 214 -15.81 20.16 -14.43
C ALA A 214 -17.04 20.42 -13.54
N SER A 215 -17.19 19.65 -12.45
CA SER A 215 -18.26 19.86 -11.46
C SER A 215 -18.14 21.23 -10.79
N ARG A 216 -16.93 21.62 -10.35
CA ARG A 216 -16.68 22.95 -9.77
C ARG A 216 -16.99 24.08 -10.75
N ASN A 217 -16.65 23.92 -12.02
CA ASN A 217 -16.92 24.95 -13.03
C ASN A 217 -18.41 25.06 -13.36
N ARG A 218 -19.13 23.92 -13.40
CA ARG A 218 -20.58 23.90 -13.55
C ARG A 218 -21.27 24.63 -12.39
N LEU A 219 -20.88 24.31 -11.15
CA LEU A 219 -21.38 25.00 -9.95
C LEU A 219 -21.10 26.51 -10.00
N ALA A 220 -19.91 26.93 -10.42
CA ALA A 220 -19.58 28.35 -10.55
C ALA A 220 -20.46 29.07 -11.57
N ARG A 221 -20.82 28.40 -12.68
CA ARG A 221 -21.75 28.94 -13.69
C ARG A 221 -23.19 29.02 -13.18
N GLU A 222 -23.69 27.96 -12.56
CA GLU A 222 -25.02 27.94 -11.94
C GLU A 222 -25.16 29.07 -10.89
N LEU A 223 -24.12 29.27 -10.07
CA LEU A 223 -24.06 30.38 -9.11
C LEU A 223 -23.96 31.75 -9.76
N HIS A 224 -23.19 31.89 -10.84
CA HIS A 224 -23.07 33.16 -11.56
C HIS A 224 -24.39 33.55 -12.22
N ASP A 225 -25.11 32.58 -12.79
CA ASP A 225 -26.38 32.81 -13.45
C ASP A 225 -27.47 33.20 -12.44
N SER A 226 -27.57 32.52 -11.29
CA SER A 226 -28.55 32.85 -10.25
C SER A 226 -28.30 34.24 -9.64
N VAL A 227 -27.04 34.54 -9.29
CA VAL A 227 -26.65 35.86 -8.76
C VAL A 227 -26.82 36.95 -9.82
N GLY A 228 -26.42 36.70 -11.06
CA GLY A 228 -26.56 37.64 -12.17
C GLY A 228 -28.03 38.00 -12.43
N HIS A 229 -28.93 37.01 -12.37
CA HIS A 229 -30.37 37.21 -12.51
C HIS A 229 -30.94 38.03 -11.35
N ALA A 230 -30.58 37.71 -10.11
CA ALA A 230 -31.02 38.45 -8.92
C ALA A 230 -30.55 39.92 -8.95
N LEU A 231 -29.28 40.16 -9.28
CA LEU A 231 -28.72 41.52 -9.39
C LEU A 231 -29.38 42.32 -10.52
N SER A 232 -29.71 41.68 -11.65
CA SER A 232 -30.42 42.33 -12.75
C SER A 232 -31.83 42.76 -12.35
N ALA A 233 -32.56 41.91 -11.62
CA ALA A 233 -33.88 42.22 -11.08
C ALA A 233 -33.83 43.38 -10.07
N VAL A 234 -32.87 43.33 -9.14
CA VAL A 234 -32.62 44.41 -8.17
C VAL A 234 -32.31 45.74 -8.87
N GLY A 235 -31.44 45.73 -9.88
CA GLY A 235 -31.07 46.93 -10.64
C GLY A 235 -32.26 47.54 -11.41
N LEU A 236 -33.10 46.71 -12.01
CA LEU A 236 -34.31 47.15 -12.72
C LEU A 236 -35.33 47.78 -11.75
N GLN A 237 -35.59 47.12 -10.61
CA GLN A 237 -36.48 47.62 -9.57
C GLN A 237 -35.97 48.94 -8.96
N ALA A 238 -34.66 49.05 -8.70
CA ALA A 238 -34.06 50.27 -8.16
C ALA A 238 -34.15 51.44 -9.14
N SER A 239 -33.92 51.19 -10.43
CA SER A 239 -34.05 52.21 -11.48
C SER A 239 -35.50 52.67 -11.65
N ALA A 240 -36.48 51.76 -11.57
CA ALA A 240 -37.90 52.08 -11.59
C ALA A 240 -38.30 52.94 -10.38
N ALA A 241 -37.86 52.58 -9.18
CA ALA A 241 -38.08 53.37 -7.97
C ALA A 241 -37.51 54.79 -8.08
N ARG A 242 -36.28 54.94 -8.61
CA ARG A 242 -35.65 56.26 -8.82
C ARG A 242 -36.44 57.13 -9.79
N ARG A 243 -36.86 56.60 -10.95
CA ARG A 243 -37.63 57.37 -11.94
C ARG A 243 -38.98 57.87 -11.39
N LEU A 244 -39.60 57.11 -10.50
CA LEU A 244 -40.87 57.49 -9.86
C LEU A 244 -40.69 58.51 -8.74
N LEU A 245 -39.53 58.50 -8.06
CA LEU A 245 -39.18 59.54 -7.10
C LEU A 245 -38.98 60.90 -7.79
N ASP A 246 -38.38 60.92 -8.99
CA ASP A 246 -38.13 62.14 -9.76
C ASP A 246 -39.42 62.79 -10.33
N SER A 247 -40.52 62.03 -10.46
CA SER A 247 -41.81 62.51 -11.04
C SER A 247 -42.82 63.08 -10.03
N ALA A 248 -42.50 63.07 -8.73
CA ALA A 248 -43.15 63.79 -7.62
C ALA A 248 -44.69 63.90 -7.64
N ARG A 249 -45.41 62.80 -7.38
CA ARG A 249 -46.80 62.78 -6.86
C ARG A 249 -46.96 61.86 -5.65
N ASP A 250 -47.93 62.14 -4.77
CA ASP A 250 -48.19 61.30 -3.57
C ASP A 250 -48.57 59.84 -3.89
N ALA A 251 -49.18 59.61 -5.06
CA ALA A 251 -49.48 58.27 -5.56
C ALA A 251 -48.19 57.46 -5.89
N ASP A 252 -47.07 58.13 -6.19
CA ASP A 252 -45.80 57.47 -6.57
C ASP A 252 -45.07 56.89 -5.34
N ARG A 253 -45.32 57.43 -4.13
CA ARG A 253 -44.67 56.95 -2.89
C ARG A 253 -45.05 55.52 -2.50
N ALA A 254 -46.27 55.09 -2.77
CA ALA A 254 -46.70 53.71 -2.50
C ALA A 254 -46.00 52.71 -3.43
N PHE A 255 -45.81 53.08 -4.70
CA PHE A 255 -45.11 52.25 -5.68
C PHE A 255 -43.62 52.15 -5.37
N VAL A 256 -42.97 53.25 -4.98
CA VAL A 256 -41.56 53.26 -4.55
C VAL A 256 -41.34 52.34 -3.34
N ARG A 257 -42.24 52.34 -2.36
CA ARG A 257 -42.18 51.39 -1.22
C ARG A 257 -42.30 49.95 -1.68
N GLY A 258 -43.19 49.65 -2.63
CA GLY A 258 -43.33 48.31 -3.21
C GLY A 258 -42.08 47.84 -3.94
N ALA A 259 -41.44 48.73 -4.72
CA ALA A 259 -40.18 48.42 -5.42
C ALA A 259 -39.02 48.17 -4.44
N LEU A 260 -38.90 48.96 -3.37
CA LEU A 260 -37.90 48.75 -2.32
C LEU A 260 -38.12 47.42 -1.58
N ALA A 261 -39.37 47.07 -1.26
CA ALA A 261 -39.68 45.78 -0.65
C ALA A 261 -39.32 44.60 -1.56
N ALA A 262 -39.58 44.72 -2.87
CA ALA A 262 -39.22 43.68 -3.84
C ALA A 262 -37.69 43.51 -3.99
N ILE A 263 -36.92 44.60 -3.92
CA ILE A 263 -35.45 44.55 -3.87
C ILE A 263 -34.97 43.82 -2.62
N GLU A 264 -35.56 44.15 -1.46
CA GLU A 264 -35.21 43.55 -0.18
C GLU A 264 -35.45 42.03 -0.19
N ASP A 265 -36.58 41.60 -0.75
CA ASP A 265 -36.97 40.19 -0.85
C ASP A 265 -36.08 39.42 -1.83
N THR A 266 -35.81 40.00 -3.01
CA THR A 266 -34.89 39.42 -4.00
C THR A 266 -33.47 39.28 -3.45
N SER A 267 -33.00 40.29 -2.71
CA SER A 267 -31.66 40.28 -2.10
C SER A 267 -31.56 39.24 -0.99
N ARG A 268 -32.59 39.10 -0.13
CA ARG A 268 -32.63 38.05 0.90
C ARG A 268 -32.67 36.65 0.30
N SER A 269 -33.45 36.45 -0.75
CA SER A 269 -33.54 35.17 -1.46
C SER A 269 -32.19 34.76 -2.06
N ALA A 270 -31.51 35.68 -2.75
CA ALA A 270 -30.20 35.42 -3.36
C ALA A 270 -29.10 35.11 -2.32
N VAL A 271 -29.11 35.80 -1.17
CA VAL A 271 -28.18 35.51 -0.07
C VAL A 271 -28.46 34.13 0.53
N ALA A 272 -29.72 33.76 0.73
CA ALA A 272 -30.09 32.45 1.23
C ALA A 272 -29.67 31.31 0.27
N GLU A 273 -29.79 31.52 -1.04
CA GLU A 273 -29.34 30.57 -2.06
C GLU A 273 -27.81 30.37 -2.05
N LEU A 274 -27.05 31.47 -1.92
CA LEU A 274 -25.60 31.41 -1.78
C LEU A 274 -25.15 30.67 -0.50
N ASP A 275 -25.77 30.98 0.64
CA ASP A 275 -25.47 30.32 1.91
C ASP A 275 -25.78 28.81 1.85
N SER A 276 -26.85 28.41 1.16
CA SER A 276 -27.20 27.01 0.93
C SER A 276 -26.12 26.28 0.13
N VAL A 277 -25.67 26.84 -1.00
CA VAL A 277 -24.63 26.22 -1.85
C VAL A 277 -23.27 26.18 -1.14
N LEU A 278 -22.90 27.24 -0.41
CA LEU A 278 -21.69 27.27 0.41
C LEU A 278 -21.75 26.24 1.54
N GLY A 279 -22.93 26.01 2.13
CA GLY A 279 -23.17 24.96 3.13
C GLY A 279 -22.88 23.56 2.57
N VAL A 280 -23.35 23.25 1.36
CA VAL A 280 -23.09 21.98 0.68
C VAL A 280 -21.59 21.80 0.37
N LEU A 281 -20.91 22.85 -0.09
CA LEU A 281 -19.47 22.81 -0.39
C LEU A 281 -18.61 22.60 0.88
N ARG A 282 -19.00 23.17 2.02
CA ARG A 282 -18.32 22.96 3.31
C ARG A 282 -18.56 21.56 3.86
N GLY A 283 -19.81 21.09 3.83
CA GLY A 283 -20.16 19.73 4.26
C GLY A 283 -19.44 18.64 3.46
N GLY A 284 -19.21 18.86 2.15
CA GLY A 284 -18.41 17.97 1.32
C GLY A 284 -16.92 17.97 1.64
N ALA A 285 -16.35 19.12 2.03
CA ALA A 285 -14.95 19.23 2.44
C ALA A 285 -14.68 18.55 3.80
N ASP A 286 -15.62 18.67 4.74
CA ASP A 286 -15.51 18.04 6.06
C ASP A 286 -15.68 16.51 6.00
N ALA A 287 -16.54 16.00 5.10
CA ALA A 287 -16.68 14.56 4.85
C ALA A 287 -15.44 13.94 4.19
N ALA A 288 -14.72 14.69 3.35
CA ALA A 288 -13.45 14.24 2.76
C ALA A 288 -12.26 14.31 3.74
N GLY A 289 -12.36 15.12 4.81
CA GLY A 289 -11.35 15.25 5.86
C GLY A 289 -11.52 14.29 7.04
N GLY A 290 -12.74 13.81 7.32
CA GLY A 290 -13.07 12.97 8.49
C GLY A 290 -12.79 11.48 8.35
N GLY A 291 -12.45 10.98 7.15
CA GLY A 291 -12.13 9.56 6.90
C GLY A 291 -10.68 9.14 7.21
N ALA A 292 -9.87 10.04 7.77
CA ALA A 292 -8.48 9.80 8.16
C ALA A 292 -8.25 10.22 9.63
N GLY A 293 -9.04 9.64 10.54
CA GLY A 293 -8.89 9.74 11.99
C GLY A 293 -8.36 8.45 12.59
#